data_AF-A0A258BW87-F1
#
_entry.id   AF-A0A258BW87-F1
#
_cell.length_a   1.000
_cell.length_b   1.000
_cell.length_c   1.000
_cell.angle_alpha   90.00
_cell.angle_beta   90.00
_cell.angle_gamma   90.00
#
_symmetry.space_group_name_H-M   'P 1'
#
loop_
_entity.id
_entity.type
_entity.pdbx_description
1 polymer ?
#
loop_
_entity_poly.entity_id
_entity_poly.type
_entity_poly.pdbx_seq_one_letter_code
_entity_poly.pdbx_strand_id
1 'polypeptide(L)'
;FAPLLPAGQISSYIAGLILLAAAPCTAMVFVWSNLCDGEPNYTLSQVALNDLIMVFAFAPLVGLLLGVASITVPWDTLLLSVGLYIVVPVIVAQLVRRWVLAAGGQAALDRLLSRLGPVSLVALLATLVLLFGFQGEAIIAQPLVIALLAVPILIQVYFNAGLAYWLSRRFGVAWCVAAPAALIGASNFFELAVAAAISLFGLQSGAALATVVGVLVEVPVMLSVVAIVKRSRGWYERGAMP
;
A
#
# COMPACT_ATOMS: atom_id res chain seq x y z
N PHE A 1 -23.28 8.86 1.08
CA PHE A 1 -23.10 7.70 1.97
C PHE A 1 -23.29 8.00 3.46
N ALA A 2 -23.10 9.25 3.93
CA ALA A 2 -23.21 9.62 5.35
C ALA A 2 -24.42 9.07 6.14
N PRO A 3 -25.67 9.08 5.64
CA PRO A 3 -26.82 8.57 6.40
C PRO A 3 -26.90 7.03 6.49
N LEU A 4 -26.07 6.31 5.74
CA LEU A 4 -26.04 4.83 5.71
C LEU A 4 -24.90 4.25 6.57
N LEU A 5 -24.07 5.11 7.18
CA LEU A 5 -22.97 4.72 8.05
C LEU A 5 -23.39 4.87 9.53
N PRO A 6 -22.88 4.04 10.45
CA PRO A 6 -23.14 4.19 11.89
C PRO A 6 -22.82 5.61 12.37
N ALA A 7 -23.82 6.27 12.96
CA ALA A 7 -23.66 7.62 13.50
C ALA A 7 -22.54 7.63 14.57
N GLY A 8 -21.56 8.53 14.42
CA GLY A 8 -20.40 8.66 15.31
C GLY A 8 -19.12 7.95 14.86
N GLN A 9 -19.16 7.04 13.88
CA GLN A 9 -17.94 6.36 13.36
C GLN A 9 -17.49 6.86 11.98
N ILE A 10 -18.27 7.74 11.34
CA ILE A 10 -18.00 8.27 9.99
C ILE A 10 -16.59 8.88 9.91
N SER A 11 -16.20 9.71 10.88
CA SER A 11 -14.87 10.32 10.92
C SER A 11 -13.76 9.27 11.07
N SER A 12 -14.01 8.20 11.81
CA SER A 12 -13.05 7.09 11.99
C SER A 12 -12.89 6.29 10.69
N TYR A 13 -13.98 5.99 9.97
CA TYR A 13 -13.90 5.35 8.65
C TYR A 13 -13.16 6.23 7.63
N ILE A 14 -13.43 7.53 7.61
CA ILE A 14 -12.73 8.49 6.74
C ILE A 14 -11.24 8.53 7.08
N ALA A 15 -10.89 8.57 8.36
CA ALA A 15 -9.49 8.50 8.80
C ALA A 15 -8.80 7.22 8.31
N GLY A 16 -9.45 6.07 8.44
CA GLY A 16 -8.93 4.80 7.94
C GLY A 16 -8.70 4.80 6.43
N LEU A 17 -9.63 5.35 5.66
CA LEU A 17 -9.47 5.51 4.21
C LEU A 17 -8.34 6.47 3.83
N ILE A 18 -8.17 7.56 4.57
CA ILE A 18 -7.05 8.50 4.40
C ILE A 18 -5.71 7.82 4.69
N LEU A 19 -5.62 7.09 5.81
CA LEU A 19 -4.43 6.35 6.19
C LEU A 19 -4.06 5.31 5.14
N LEU A 20 -5.06 4.59 4.61
CA LEU A 20 -4.87 3.63 3.53
C LEU A 20 -4.36 4.32 2.26
N ALA A 21 -5.01 5.40 1.83
CA ALA A 21 -4.69 6.12 0.60
C ALA A 21 -3.32 6.84 0.64
N ALA A 22 -2.87 7.25 1.81
CA ALA A 22 -1.61 7.97 1.98
C ALA A 22 -0.38 7.05 2.04
N ALA A 23 -0.58 5.74 2.24
CA ALA A 23 0.50 4.78 2.42
C ALA A 23 0.85 4.10 1.08
N PRO A 24 1.97 4.44 0.41
CA PRO A 24 2.34 3.82 -0.86
C PRO A 24 2.83 2.39 -0.66
N CYS A 25 2.40 1.46 -1.52
CA CYS A 25 2.80 0.05 -1.44
C CYS A 25 4.27 -0.20 -1.82
N THR A 26 4.94 -1.11 -1.10
CA THR A 26 6.38 -1.36 -1.19
C THR A 26 6.70 -2.81 -1.60
N ALA A 27 5.97 -3.79 -1.06
CA ALA A 27 6.23 -5.21 -1.29
C ALA A 27 5.34 -5.81 -2.42
N MET A 28 4.02 -5.59 -2.34
CA MET A 28 3.07 -6.25 -3.24
C MET A 28 3.21 -5.80 -4.70
N VAL A 29 3.75 -4.60 -4.91
CA VAL A 29 4.03 -4.06 -6.25
C VAL A 29 5.02 -4.92 -7.05
N PHE A 30 5.93 -5.66 -6.41
CA PHE A 30 6.78 -6.63 -7.10
C PHE A 30 5.98 -7.80 -7.67
N VAL A 31 4.97 -8.27 -6.95
CA VAL A 31 4.05 -9.32 -7.42
C VAL A 31 3.24 -8.81 -8.61
N TRP A 32 2.68 -7.60 -8.50
CA TRP A 32 1.94 -6.95 -9.58
C TRP A 32 2.78 -6.73 -10.84
N SER A 33 4.01 -6.24 -10.66
CA SER A 33 4.98 -6.08 -11.73
C SER A 33 5.29 -7.42 -12.40
N ASN A 34 5.54 -8.48 -11.63
CA ASN A 34 5.86 -9.81 -12.15
C ASN A 34 4.68 -10.39 -12.94
N LEU A 35 3.45 -10.28 -12.42
CA LEU A 35 2.25 -10.75 -13.13
C LEU A 35 2.04 -10.07 -14.50
N CYS A 36 2.50 -8.83 -14.65
CA CYS A 36 2.45 -8.06 -15.89
C CYS A 36 3.76 -8.09 -16.70
N ASP A 37 4.72 -8.98 -16.40
CA ASP A 37 6.01 -9.04 -17.12
C ASP A 37 6.74 -7.67 -17.14
N GLY A 38 6.60 -6.91 -16.05
CA GLY A 38 7.15 -5.57 -15.90
C GLY A 38 8.67 -5.56 -15.64
N GLU A 39 9.32 -4.46 -15.99
CA GLU A 39 10.77 -4.29 -15.85
C GLU A 39 11.21 -4.23 -14.37
N PRO A 40 11.97 -5.22 -13.86
CA PRO A 40 12.33 -5.31 -12.45
C PRO A 40 13.13 -4.12 -11.92
N ASN A 41 14.03 -3.56 -12.73
CA ASN A 41 14.87 -2.43 -12.31
C ASN A 41 14.05 -1.15 -12.10
N TYR A 42 13.03 -0.96 -12.93
CA TYR A 42 12.09 0.14 -12.79
C TYR A 42 11.26 -0.01 -11.52
N THR A 43 10.68 -1.19 -11.29
CA THR A 43 9.89 -1.48 -10.09
C THR A 43 10.71 -1.28 -8.82
N LEU A 44 11.97 -1.75 -8.79
CA LEU A 44 12.87 -1.54 -7.66
C LEU A 44 13.13 -0.05 -7.41
N SER A 45 13.39 0.71 -8.47
CA SER A 45 13.68 2.14 -8.38
C SER A 45 12.46 2.94 -7.89
N GLN A 46 11.26 2.57 -8.33
CA GLN A 46 10.01 3.18 -7.89
C GLN A 46 9.70 2.86 -6.42
N VAL A 47 9.92 1.62 -5.99
CA VAL A 47 9.78 1.24 -4.57
C VAL A 47 10.74 2.05 -3.70
N ALA A 48 12.01 2.15 -4.10
CA ALA A 48 12.99 2.93 -3.35
C ALA A 48 12.60 4.42 -3.25
N LEU A 49 12.04 4.99 -4.31
CA LEU A 49 11.53 6.36 -4.30
C LEU A 49 10.31 6.51 -3.37
N ASN A 50 9.34 5.59 -3.46
CA ASN A 50 8.16 5.58 -2.59
C ASN A 50 8.55 5.45 -1.11
N ASP A 51 9.49 4.56 -0.78
CA ASP A 51 10.00 4.38 0.58
C ASP A 51 10.63 5.67 1.10
N LEU A 52 11.47 6.32 0.28
CA LEU A 52 12.11 7.57 0.65
C LEU A 52 11.08 8.67 0.91
N ILE A 53 10.10 8.82 0.01
CA ILE A 53 9.01 9.79 0.17
C ILE A 53 8.22 9.47 1.44
N MET A 54 7.92 8.20 1.69
CA MET A 54 7.15 7.76 2.86
C MET A 54 7.83 8.17 4.17
N VAL A 55 9.15 8.00 4.32
CA VAL A 55 9.88 8.38 5.54
C VAL A 55 9.67 9.86 5.92
N PHE A 56 9.64 10.76 4.93
CA PHE A 56 9.59 12.20 5.19
C PHE A 56 8.19 12.80 5.04
N ALA A 57 7.38 12.29 4.11
CA ALA A 57 6.12 12.88 3.72
C ALA A 57 4.90 12.18 4.32
N PHE A 58 4.99 10.92 4.75
CA PHE A 58 3.84 10.19 5.28
C PHE A 58 3.24 10.87 6.52
N ALA A 59 4.07 11.11 7.54
CA ALA A 59 3.64 11.76 8.77
C ALA A 59 3.02 13.15 8.54
N PRO A 60 3.70 14.07 7.81
CA PRO A 60 3.13 15.38 7.49
C PRO A 60 1.85 15.31 6.66
N LEU A 61 1.79 14.42 5.66
CA LEU A 61 0.63 14.29 4.77
C LEU A 61 -0.58 13.76 5.54
N VAL A 62 -0.40 12.71 6.35
CA VAL A 62 -1.45 12.16 7.20
C VAL A 62 -1.91 13.19 8.22
N GLY A 63 -0.99 13.89 8.89
CA GLY A 63 -1.32 14.95 9.84
C GLY A 63 -2.14 16.08 9.20
N LEU A 64 -1.78 16.50 7.99
CA LEU A 64 -2.53 17.50 7.22
C LEU A 64 -3.94 16.99 6.87
N LEU A 65 -4.04 15.79 6.30
CA LEU A 65 -5.31 15.23 5.83
C LEU A 65 -6.28 14.93 6.99
N LEU A 66 -5.79 14.42 8.11
CA LEU A 66 -6.59 14.22 9.33
C LEU A 66 -7.00 15.56 9.98
N GLY A 67 -6.12 16.56 9.94
CA GLY A 67 -6.43 17.92 10.38
C GLY A 67 -7.55 18.57 9.56
N VAL A 68 -7.53 18.40 8.23
CA VAL A 68 -8.61 18.85 7.34
C VAL A 68 -9.92 18.09 7.62
N ALA A 69 -9.84 16.82 8.02
CA ALA A 69 -10.99 16.03 8.47
C ALA A 69 -11.50 16.39 9.88
N SER A 70 -10.93 17.42 10.54
CA SER A 70 -11.27 17.85 11.91
C SER A 70 -11.08 16.74 12.97
N ILE A 71 -10.10 15.86 12.76
CA ILE A 71 -9.76 14.79 13.69
C ILE A 71 -8.52 15.20 14.48
N THR A 72 -8.59 15.14 15.80
CA THR A 72 -7.46 15.47 16.67
C THR A 72 -6.31 14.50 16.43
N VAL A 73 -5.19 15.01 15.90
CA VAL A 73 -3.99 14.21 15.59
C VAL A 73 -3.12 14.10 16.86
N PRO A 74 -2.93 12.91 17.44
CA PRO A 74 -2.00 12.71 18.54
C PRO A 74 -0.57 12.65 17.98
N TRP A 75 0.05 13.83 17.82
CA TRP A 75 1.39 13.99 17.23
C TRP A 75 2.47 13.17 17.94
N ASP A 76 2.40 13.06 19.27
CA ASP A 76 3.33 12.26 20.06
C ASP A 76 3.27 10.77 19.66
N THR A 77 2.05 10.23 19.56
CA THR A 77 1.82 8.84 19.15
C THR A 77 2.22 8.61 17.69
N LEU A 78 1.94 9.57 16.81
CA LEU A 78 2.26 9.49 15.40
C LEU A 78 3.79 9.51 15.18
N LEU A 79 4.51 10.43 15.81
CA LEU A 79 5.97 10.52 15.73
C LEU A 79 6.65 9.30 16.36
N LEU A 80 6.15 8.81 17.50
CA LEU A 80 6.66 7.59 18.12
C LEU A 80 6.43 6.38 17.23
N SER A 81 5.26 6.27 16.59
CA SER A 81 4.94 5.19 15.65
C SER A 81 5.87 5.22 14.44
N VAL A 82 6.09 6.39 13.83
CA VAL A 82 7.03 6.53 12.70
C VAL A 82 8.47 6.19 13.12
N GLY A 83 8.90 6.67 14.30
CA GLY A 83 10.21 6.35 14.84
C GLY A 83 10.41 4.85 15.03
N LEU A 84 9.44 4.18 15.64
CA LEU A 84 9.53 2.77 16.00
C LEU A 84 9.29 1.83 14.82
N TYR A 85 8.31 2.10 13.95
CA TYR A 85 7.95 1.22 12.84
C TYR A 85 8.72 1.49 11.54
N ILE A 86 9.28 2.69 11.36
CA ILE A 86 9.98 3.05 10.12
C ILE A 86 11.47 3.31 10.41
N VAL A 87 11.78 4.28 11.29
CA VAL A 87 13.17 4.73 11.47
C VAL A 87 14.06 3.64 12.07
N VAL A 88 13.61 2.99 13.15
CA VAL A 88 14.39 1.93 13.82
C VAL A 88 14.67 0.74 12.87
N PRO A 89 13.67 0.14 12.18
CA PRO A 89 13.92 -0.94 11.23
C PRO A 89 14.87 -0.55 10.09
N VAL A 90 14.79 0.68 9.57
CA VAL A 90 15.69 1.17 8.52
C VAL A 90 17.13 1.27 9.03
N ILE A 91 17.35 1.80 10.23
CA ILE A 91 18.68 1.87 10.84
C ILE A 91 19.26 0.46 11.00
N VAL A 92 18.49 -0.47 11.57
CA VAL A 92 18.91 -1.86 11.75
C VAL A 92 19.25 -2.50 10.40
N ALA A 93 18.40 -2.34 9.38
CA ALA A 93 18.64 -2.87 8.04
C ALA A 93 19.92 -2.32 7.42
N GLN A 94 20.21 -1.02 7.57
CA GLN A 94 21.44 -0.41 7.05
C GLN A 94 22.69 -0.91 7.79
N LEU A 95 22.63 -1.09 9.12
CA LEU A 95 23.73 -1.65 9.89
C LEU A 95 24.01 -3.10 9.48
N VAL A 96 22.98 -3.94 9.38
CA VAL A 96 23.09 -5.33 8.93
C VAL A 96 23.66 -5.39 7.51
N ARG A 97 23.14 -4.57 6.59
CA ARG A 97 23.64 -4.52 5.20
C ARG A 97 25.12 -4.15 5.15
N ARG A 98 25.55 -3.11 5.90
CA ARG A 98 26.96 -2.70 5.97
C ARG A 98 27.85 -3.82 6.49
N TRP A 99 27.43 -4.49 7.56
CA TRP A 99 28.21 -5.58 8.16
C TRP A 99 28.33 -6.79 7.24
N VAL A 100 27.24 -7.19 6.59
CA VAL A 100 27.22 -8.34 5.67
C VAL A 100 28.05 -8.07 4.41
N LEU A 101 27.95 -6.86 3.85
CA LEU A 101 28.78 -6.45 2.71
C LEU A 101 30.26 -6.40 3.09
N ALA A 102 30.60 -5.90 4.28
CA ALA A 102 31.98 -5.88 4.76
C ALA A 102 32.55 -7.29 5.00
N ALA A 103 31.73 -8.23 5.48
CA ALA A 103 32.18 -9.59 5.80
C ALA A 103 32.28 -10.51 4.57
N GLY A 104 31.41 -10.37 3.58
CA GLY A 104 31.32 -11.35 2.48
C GLY A 104 30.84 -10.81 1.14
N GLY A 105 30.86 -9.49 0.96
CA GLY A 105 30.51 -8.82 -0.30
C GLY A 105 29.06 -9.08 -0.75
N GLN A 106 28.81 -8.87 -2.04
CA GLN A 106 27.47 -8.96 -2.62
C GLN A 106 26.85 -10.37 -2.48
N ALA A 107 27.66 -11.43 -2.65
CA ALA A 107 27.17 -12.80 -2.54
C ALA A 107 26.68 -13.16 -1.12
N ALA A 108 27.24 -12.56 -0.08
CA ALA A 108 26.74 -12.76 1.28
C ALA A 108 25.41 -12.03 1.51
N LEU A 109 25.24 -10.83 0.93
CA LEU A 109 23.99 -10.10 0.96
C LEU A 109 22.89 -10.85 0.22
N ASP A 110 23.16 -11.36 -0.98
CA ASP A 110 22.18 -12.10 -1.78
C ASP A 110 21.71 -13.37 -1.06
N ARG A 111 22.62 -14.08 -0.36
CA ARG A 111 22.27 -15.23 0.49
C ARG A 111 21.42 -14.85 1.70
N LEU A 112 21.63 -13.68 2.30
CA LEU A 112 20.80 -13.19 3.39
C LEU A 112 19.40 -12.84 2.87
N LEU A 113 19.32 -12.11 1.75
CA LEU A 113 18.07 -11.71 1.13
C LEU A 113 17.22 -12.92 0.71
N SER A 114 17.83 -13.97 0.15
CA SER A 114 17.10 -15.18 -0.23
C SER A 114 16.51 -15.96 0.96
N ARG A 115 17.11 -15.84 2.16
CA ARG A 115 16.56 -16.39 3.40
C ARG A 115 15.49 -15.50 4.04
N LEU A 116 15.67 -14.18 3.98
CA LEU A 116 14.73 -13.22 4.57
C LEU A 116 13.44 -13.09 3.76
N GLY A 117 13.49 -13.26 2.44
CA GLY A 117 12.31 -13.17 1.57
C GLY A 117 11.14 -14.07 2.02
N PRO A 118 11.33 -15.39 2.16
CA PRO A 118 10.29 -16.28 2.66
C PRO A 118 9.80 -15.93 4.07
N VAL A 119 10.70 -15.52 4.97
CA VAL A 119 10.34 -15.13 6.35
C VAL A 119 9.46 -13.89 6.37
N SER A 120 9.79 -12.89 5.54
CA SER A 120 8.98 -11.68 5.39
C SER A 120 7.60 -12.00 4.83
N LEU A 121 7.49 -12.89 3.84
CA LEU A 121 6.22 -13.34 3.30
C LEU A 121 5.37 -14.06 4.37
N VAL A 122 5.97 -14.94 5.16
CA VAL A 122 5.27 -15.65 6.26
C VAL A 122 4.82 -14.66 7.34
N ALA A 123 5.65 -13.68 7.71
CA ALA A 123 5.27 -12.65 8.68
C ALA A 123 4.12 -11.77 8.19
N LEU A 124 4.16 -11.33 6.92
CA LEU A 124 3.09 -10.60 6.24
C LEU A 124 1.77 -11.38 6.27
N LEU A 125 1.81 -12.65 5.85
CA LEU A 125 0.63 -13.52 5.83
C LEU A 125 0.11 -13.81 7.24
N ALA A 126 0.99 -14.02 8.21
CA ALA A 126 0.60 -14.22 9.61
C ALA A 126 -0.09 -12.99 10.19
N THR A 127 0.45 -11.79 9.96
CA THR A 127 -0.18 -10.52 10.35
C THR A 127 -1.55 -10.38 9.72
N LEU A 128 -1.69 -10.68 8.43
CA LEU A 128 -2.95 -10.63 7.71
C LEU A 128 -3.98 -11.60 8.31
N VAL A 129 -3.59 -12.85 8.57
CA VAL A 129 -4.47 -13.86 9.20
C VAL A 129 -4.92 -13.40 10.58
N LEU A 130 -4.01 -12.91 11.43
CA LEU A 130 -4.35 -12.41 12.76
C LEU A 130 -5.32 -11.23 12.70
N LEU A 131 -5.07 -10.32 11.78
CA LEU A 131 -5.85 -9.12 11.56
C LEU A 131 -7.28 -9.43 11.10
N PHE A 132 -7.44 -10.33 10.13
CA PHE A 132 -8.77 -10.82 9.73
C PHE A 132 -9.44 -11.64 10.84
N GLY A 133 -8.65 -12.38 11.63
CA GLY A 133 -9.15 -13.08 12.81
C GLY A 133 -9.74 -12.12 13.85
N PHE A 134 -9.04 -11.05 14.18
CA PHE A 134 -9.49 -10.05 15.17
C PHE A 134 -10.64 -9.18 14.66
N GLN A 135 -10.75 -8.94 13.35
CA GLN A 135 -11.82 -8.13 12.75
C GLN A 135 -12.97 -8.97 12.17
N GLY A 136 -12.92 -10.29 12.28
CA GLY A 136 -13.88 -11.19 11.62
C GLY A 136 -15.33 -10.94 12.03
N GLU A 137 -15.59 -10.71 13.32
CA GLU A 137 -16.95 -10.41 13.81
C GLU A 137 -17.49 -9.10 13.23
N ALA A 138 -16.65 -8.05 13.18
CA ALA A 138 -17.03 -6.76 12.62
C ALA A 138 -17.30 -6.86 11.11
N ILE A 139 -16.51 -7.65 10.39
CA ILE A 139 -16.68 -7.91 8.96
C ILE A 139 -18.03 -8.57 8.68
N ILE A 140 -18.42 -9.57 9.49
CA ILE A 140 -19.69 -10.29 9.33
C ILE A 140 -20.88 -9.42 9.76
N ALA A 141 -20.73 -8.61 10.80
CA ALA A 141 -21.81 -7.79 11.35
C ALA A 141 -22.18 -6.58 10.47
N GLN A 142 -21.24 -6.06 9.65
CA GLN A 142 -21.42 -4.80 8.92
C GLN A 142 -21.16 -4.89 7.40
N PRO A 143 -21.82 -5.80 6.66
CA PRO A 143 -21.58 -5.98 5.22
C PRO A 143 -21.94 -4.75 4.38
N LEU A 144 -22.94 -3.97 4.81
CA LEU A 144 -23.31 -2.72 4.14
C LEU A 144 -22.18 -1.68 4.24
N VAL A 145 -21.52 -1.58 5.39
CA VAL A 145 -20.39 -0.65 5.58
C VAL A 145 -19.23 -1.05 4.67
N ILE A 146 -18.94 -2.34 4.56
CA ILE A 146 -17.92 -2.87 3.64
C ILE A 146 -18.21 -2.45 2.19
N ALA A 147 -19.45 -2.63 1.74
CA ALA A 147 -19.85 -2.23 0.38
C ALA A 147 -19.69 -0.71 0.17
N LEU A 148 -20.04 0.10 1.17
CA LEU A 148 -19.88 1.56 1.11
C LEU A 148 -18.40 1.99 1.06
N LEU A 149 -17.53 1.31 1.81
CA LEU A 149 -16.08 1.56 1.80
C LEU A 149 -15.42 1.06 0.52
N ALA A 150 -15.94 -0.01 -0.07
CA ALA A 150 -15.42 -0.54 -1.34
C ALA A 150 -15.57 0.46 -2.49
N VAL A 151 -16.63 1.27 -2.51
CA VAL A 151 -16.87 2.26 -3.59
C VAL A 151 -15.69 3.25 -3.77
N PRO A 152 -15.26 4.02 -2.74
CA PRO A 152 -14.13 4.93 -2.89
C PRO A 152 -12.82 4.20 -3.20
N ILE A 153 -12.61 3.00 -2.65
CA ILE A 153 -11.41 2.19 -2.93
C ILE A 153 -11.39 1.77 -4.42
N LEU A 154 -12.50 1.27 -4.95
CA LEU A 154 -12.62 0.89 -6.35
C LEU A 154 -12.36 2.09 -7.27
N ILE A 155 -12.98 3.23 -6.96
CA ILE A 155 -12.76 4.46 -7.72
C ILE A 155 -11.28 4.83 -7.69
N GLN A 156 -10.65 4.87 -6.52
CA GLN A 156 -9.24 5.18 -6.37
C GLN A 156 -8.36 4.26 -7.21
N VAL A 157 -8.51 2.93 -7.08
CA VAL A 157 -7.63 1.96 -7.74
C VAL A 157 -7.79 2.04 -9.26
N TYR A 158 -9.02 2.00 -9.78
CA TYR A 158 -9.24 2.06 -11.22
C TYR A 158 -8.88 3.41 -11.82
N PHE A 159 -9.17 4.51 -11.11
CA PHE A 159 -8.85 5.85 -11.58
C PHE A 159 -7.33 6.06 -11.60
N ASN A 160 -6.61 5.74 -10.52
CA ASN A 160 -5.17 5.92 -10.45
C ASN A 160 -4.45 5.03 -11.44
N ALA A 161 -4.81 3.74 -11.52
CA ALA A 161 -4.21 2.82 -12.49
C ALA A 161 -4.51 3.25 -13.93
N GLY A 162 -5.77 3.60 -14.22
CA GLY A 162 -6.20 4.05 -15.55
C GLY A 162 -5.51 5.34 -15.97
N LEU A 163 -5.44 6.33 -15.08
CA LEU A 163 -4.78 7.61 -15.32
C LEU A 163 -3.28 7.43 -15.54
N ALA A 164 -2.60 6.68 -14.66
CA ALA A 164 -1.18 6.41 -14.79
C ALA A 164 -0.86 5.66 -16.09
N TYR A 165 -1.62 4.61 -16.41
CA TYR A 165 -1.44 3.84 -17.65
C TYR A 165 -1.68 4.69 -18.90
N TRP A 166 -2.73 5.52 -18.88
CA TRP A 166 -3.04 6.44 -19.98
C TRP A 166 -1.97 7.52 -20.16
N LEU A 167 -1.51 8.13 -19.06
CA LEU A 167 -0.43 9.13 -19.09
C LEU A 167 0.88 8.51 -19.59
N SER A 168 1.26 7.33 -19.10
CA SER A 168 2.44 6.62 -19.58
C SER A 168 2.38 6.39 -21.10
N ARG A 169 1.21 6.05 -21.63
CA ARG A 169 1.01 5.94 -23.08
C ARG A 169 1.21 7.29 -23.78
N ARG A 170 0.62 8.36 -23.24
CA ARG A 170 0.71 9.70 -23.83
C ARG A 170 2.14 10.22 -23.89
N PHE A 171 2.97 9.85 -22.92
CA PHE A 171 4.39 10.18 -22.83
C PHE A 171 5.31 9.19 -23.57
N GLY A 172 4.76 8.18 -24.28
CA GLY A 172 5.56 7.23 -25.05
C GLY A 172 6.37 6.23 -24.21
N VAL A 173 5.97 6.00 -22.96
CA VAL A 173 6.65 5.05 -22.06
C VAL A 173 6.39 3.62 -22.53
N ALA A 174 7.44 2.79 -22.58
CA ALA A 174 7.33 1.39 -22.95
C ALA A 174 6.34 0.63 -22.03
N TRP A 175 5.59 -0.32 -22.60
CA TRP A 175 4.56 -1.06 -21.85
C TRP A 175 5.11 -1.79 -20.62
N CYS A 176 6.32 -2.37 -20.72
CA CYS A 176 7.00 -3.04 -19.60
C CYS A 176 7.31 -2.12 -18.42
N VAL A 177 7.30 -0.79 -18.63
CA VAL A 177 7.45 0.23 -17.57
C VAL A 177 6.10 0.80 -17.17
N ALA A 178 5.21 1.05 -18.14
CA ALA A 178 3.89 1.63 -17.92
C ALA A 178 2.94 0.72 -17.12
N ALA A 179 2.97 -0.59 -17.41
CA ALA A 179 2.16 -1.58 -16.71
C ALA A 179 2.49 -1.63 -15.20
N PRO A 180 3.76 -1.82 -14.78
CA PRO A 180 4.10 -1.74 -13.36
C PRO A 180 3.90 -0.33 -12.79
N ALA A 181 4.16 0.75 -13.54
CA ALA A 181 3.91 2.11 -13.07
C ALA A 181 2.45 2.34 -12.65
N ALA A 182 1.51 1.86 -13.46
CA ALA A 182 0.09 1.97 -13.18
C ALA A 182 -0.33 1.19 -11.93
N LEU A 183 0.24 0.00 -11.74
CA LEU A 183 -0.04 -0.85 -10.58
C LEU A 183 0.60 -0.31 -9.30
N ILE A 184 1.81 0.25 -9.40
CA ILE A 184 2.50 0.90 -8.28
C ILE A 184 1.71 2.13 -7.82
N GLY A 185 1.26 2.97 -8.75
CA GLY A 185 0.51 4.19 -8.42
C GLY A 185 -0.90 3.93 -7.86
N ALA A 186 -1.44 2.73 -8.01
CA ALA A 186 -2.77 2.37 -7.54
C ALA A 186 -2.79 1.55 -6.25
N SER A 187 -1.65 0.98 -5.83
CA SER A 187 -1.60 0.05 -4.70
C SER A 187 -1.22 0.74 -3.39
N ASN A 188 -1.87 0.32 -2.31
CA ASN A 188 -1.68 0.88 -0.97
C ASN A 188 -0.91 -0.07 -0.05
N PHE A 189 -0.30 0.49 1.00
CA PHE A 189 0.43 -0.27 2.01
C PHE A 189 -0.41 -0.53 3.25
N PHE A 190 -1.09 -1.67 3.25
CA PHE A 190 -2.05 -2.00 4.28
C PHE A 190 -1.43 -2.23 5.66
N GLU A 191 -0.25 -2.85 5.77
CA GLU A 191 0.33 -3.19 7.08
C GLU A 191 0.60 -1.93 7.89
N LEU A 192 1.22 -0.93 7.26
CA LEU A 192 1.47 0.37 7.88
C LEU A 192 0.16 1.10 8.17
N ALA A 193 -0.80 1.09 7.24
CA ALA A 193 -2.09 1.77 7.41
C ALA A 193 -2.88 1.19 8.60
N VAL A 194 -2.93 -0.13 8.73
CA VAL A 194 -3.57 -0.80 9.87
C VAL A 194 -2.80 -0.48 11.15
N ALA A 195 -1.48 -0.63 11.17
CA ALA A 195 -0.68 -0.37 12.37
C ALA A 195 -0.91 1.07 12.88
N ALA A 196 -0.93 2.04 11.97
CA ALA A 196 -1.26 3.43 12.28
C ALA A 196 -2.72 3.60 12.73
N ALA A 197 -3.68 2.92 12.08
CA ALA A 197 -5.09 3.00 12.48
C ALA A 197 -5.32 2.44 13.89
N ILE A 198 -4.70 1.30 14.23
CA ILE A 198 -4.77 0.69 15.56
C ILE A 198 -4.08 1.57 16.60
N SER A 199 -2.91 2.14 16.30
CA SER A 199 -2.18 2.98 17.26
C SER A 199 -2.89 4.32 17.55
N LEU A 200 -3.57 4.89 16.55
CA LEU A 200 -4.25 6.19 16.67
C LEU A 200 -5.69 6.08 17.18
N PHE A 201 -6.43 5.06 16.73
CA PHE A 201 -7.88 4.95 16.97
C PHE A 201 -8.27 3.70 17.75
N GLY A 202 -7.36 2.75 17.96
CA GLY A 202 -7.61 1.49 18.64
C GLY A 202 -8.11 0.38 17.73
N LEU A 203 -8.03 -0.86 18.21
CA LEU A 203 -8.35 -2.07 17.45
C LEU A 203 -9.83 -2.16 17.05
N GLN A 204 -10.75 -1.72 17.91
CA GLN A 204 -12.21 -1.82 17.67
C GLN A 204 -12.78 -0.62 16.88
N SER A 205 -11.91 0.22 16.31
CA SER A 205 -12.34 1.43 15.61
C SER A 205 -12.77 1.19 14.17
N GLY A 206 -13.61 2.07 13.63
CA GLY A 206 -13.96 2.08 12.21
C GLY A 206 -12.75 2.30 11.31
N ALA A 207 -11.71 3.00 11.79
CA ALA A 207 -10.45 3.19 11.07
C ALA A 207 -9.70 1.86 10.88
N ALA A 208 -9.60 1.05 11.93
CA ALA A 208 -9.01 -0.29 11.84
C ALA A 208 -9.83 -1.17 10.88
N LEU A 209 -11.16 -1.18 11.00
CA LEU A 209 -12.01 -1.94 10.08
C LEU A 209 -11.83 -1.49 8.62
N ALA A 210 -11.78 -0.19 8.35
CA ALA A 210 -11.62 0.34 7.00
C ALA A 210 -10.31 -0.06 6.33
N THR A 211 -9.22 -0.10 7.09
CA THR A 211 -7.90 -0.51 6.57
C THR A 211 -7.84 -2.02 6.28
N VAL A 212 -8.48 -2.85 7.10
CA VAL A 212 -8.61 -4.31 6.85
C VAL A 212 -9.48 -4.59 5.63
N VAL A 213 -10.63 -3.93 5.54
CA VAL A 213 -11.56 -4.03 4.39
C VAL A 213 -10.88 -3.55 3.11
N GLY A 214 -10.02 -2.53 3.22
CA GLY A 214 -9.11 -2.08 2.17
C GLY A 214 -8.42 -3.25 1.45
N VAL A 215 -7.76 -4.11 2.21
CA VAL A 215 -7.04 -5.29 1.68
C VAL A 215 -7.96 -6.26 0.98
N LEU A 216 -9.11 -6.55 1.60
CA LEU A 216 -10.09 -7.50 1.07
C LEU A 216 -10.62 -7.07 -0.30
N VAL A 217 -10.80 -5.77 -0.51
CA VAL A 217 -11.27 -5.20 -1.77
C VAL A 217 -10.12 -4.97 -2.76
N GLU A 218 -8.98 -4.48 -2.30
CA GLU A 218 -7.87 -4.08 -3.15
C GLU A 218 -7.26 -5.26 -3.90
N VAL A 219 -7.02 -6.40 -3.23
CA VAL A 219 -6.34 -7.55 -3.87
C VAL A 219 -7.09 -8.08 -5.11
N PRO A 220 -8.40 -8.39 -5.04
CA PRO A 220 -9.17 -8.79 -6.22
C PRO A 220 -9.19 -7.73 -7.33
N VAL A 221 -9.29 -6.46 -6.95
CA VAL A 221 -9.35 -5.34 -7.90
C VAL A 221 -8.00 -5.19 -8.61
N MET A 222 -6.90 -5.26 -7.89
CA MET A 222 -5.55 -5.21 -8.46
C MET A 222 -5.31 -6.36 -9.44
N LEU A 223 -5.73 -7.58 -9.11
CA LEU A 223 -5.69 -8.72 -10.03
C LEU A 223 -6.53 -8.47 -11.30
N SER A 224 -7.69 -7.82 -11.16
CA SER A 224 -8.50 -7.43 -12.31
C SER A 224 -7.81 -6.36 -13.17
N VAL A 225 -7.14 -5.39 -12.57
CA VAL A 225 -6.36 -4.34 -13.26
C VAL A 225 -5.18 -4.97 -14.00
N VAL A 226 -4.46 -5.89 -13.37
CA VAL A 226 -3.40 -6.71 -14.01
C VAL A 226 -3.96 -7.39 -15.28
N ALA A 227 -5.11 -8.06 -15.18
CA ALA A 227 -5.73 -8.71 -16.32
C ALA A 227 -6.12 -7.72 -17.44
N ILE A 228 -6.65 -6.55 -17.08
CA ILE A 228 -7.00 -5.47 -18.02
C ILE A 228 -5.75 -4.92 -18.73
N VAL A 229 -4.68 -4.63 -17.98
CA VAL A 229 -3.42 -4.11 -18.51
C VAL A 229 -2.77 -5.11 -19.47
N LYS A 230 -2.72 -6.40 -19.12
CA LYS A 230 -2.23 -7.46 -20.01
C LYS A 230 -3.04 -7.57 -21.29
N ARG A 231 -4.38 -7.60 -21.18
CA ARG A 231 -5.27 -7.73 -22.35
C ARG A 231 -5.22 -6.49 -23.25
N SER A 232 -4.96 -5.32 -22.68
CA SER A 232 -4.86 -4.05 -23.42
C SER A 232 -3.46 -3.78 -23.99
N ARG A 233 -2.47 -4.66 -23.81
CA ARG A 233 -1.11 -4.49 -24.32
C ARG A 233 -1.06 -4.17 -25.80
N GLY A 234 -1.78 -4.92 -26.64
CA GLY A 234 -1.83 -4.65 -28.07
C GLY A 234 -2.44 -3.28 -28.40
N TRP A 235 -3.42 -2.80 -27.62
CA TRP A 235 -3.96 -1.44 -27.78
C TRP A 235 -2.95 -0.37 -27.38
N TYR A 236 -2.20 -0.62 -26.31
CA TYR A 236 -1.17 0.29 -25.79
C TYR A 236 -0.04 0.48 -26.80
N GLU A 237 0.54 -0.63 -27.28
CA GLU A 237 1.68 -0.62 -28.22
C GLU A 237 1.31 -0.03 -29.59
N ARG A 238 0.04 -0.12 -30.03
CA ARG A 238 -0.43 0.52 -31.27
C ARG A 238 -0.35 2.06 -31.25
N GLY A 239 -0.37 2.68 -30.07
CA GLY A 239 -0.19 4.14 -29.96
C GLY A 239 1.26 4.56 -29.81
N ALA A 240 2.18 3.60 -29.69
CA ALA A 240 3.60 3.80 -29.50
C ALA A 240 4.34 3.38 -30.77
N MET A 241 4.14 4.10 -31.88
CA MET A 241 5.05 4.08 -33.03
C MET A 241 4.98 5.41 -33.78
N PRO A 242 6.14 5.93 -34.21
CA PRO A 242 7.34 6.26 -33.43
C PRO A 242 7.38 7.75 -33.04
#